data_AF-A0A7Y0GRT8-F1
#
_entry.id   AF-A0A7Y0GRT8-F1
#
_cell.length_a   1.000
_cell.length_b   1.000
_cell.length_c   1.000
_cell.angle_alpha   90.00
_cell.angle_beta   90.00
_cell.angle_gamma   90.00
#
_symmetry.space_group_name_H-M   'P 1'
#
loop_
_entity.id
_entity.type
_entity.pdbx_description
1 polymer ?
#
loop_
_entity_poly.entity_id
_entity_poly.type
_entity_poly.pdbx_seq_one_letter_code
_entity_poly.pdbx_strand_id
1 'polypeptide(L)'
;MYTQTLASYAGDASIIASIGLRATIEAVCNHLKISGTSLEKRIDLLFKNGSISSSDKKRLHAIRFLGNDAAHEILEPKETELRVAFEIIEHLINSVFILEYRAKRLDIPVDTYAEFLSLVEDCAGNSTAQSAESLPSILGRHRRRLGSELLEFETRLGSQITAGEIAFLKLDSVQTIDGKAVQLYLVDHEALTDDIPF
;
A
#
# COMPACT_ATOMS: atom_id res chain seq x y z
N MET A 1 9.24 -0.07 -19.18
CA MET A 1 8.97 1.31 -19.62
C MET A 1 10.02 2.27 -19.14
N TYR A 2 10.09 2.63 -17.85
CA TYR A 2 11.04 3.62 -17.34
C TYR A 2 12.49 3.44 -17.82
N THR A 3 13.03 2.22 -17.72
CA THR A 3 14.39 1.89 -18.18
C THR A 3 14.60 2.11 -19.69
N GLN A 4 13.59 1.83 -20.51
CA GLN A 4 13.63 2.07 -21.95
C GLN A 4 13.58 3.58 -22.26
N THR A 5 12.79 4.33 -21.50
CA THR A 5 12.72 5.79 -21.56
C THR A 5 14.08 6.42 -21.24
N LEU A 6 14.73 5.95 -20.16
CA LEU A 6 16.05 6.41 -19.77
C LEU A 6 17.12 6.08 -20.82
N ALA A 7 17.08 4.87 -21.39
CA ALA A 7 17.98 4.49 -22.48
C ALA A 7 17.77 5.35 -23.73
N SER A 8 16.52 5.72 -24.04
CA SER A 8 16.20 6.62 -25.15
C SER A 8 16.78 8.02 -24.91
N TYR A 9 16.64 8.54 -23.68
CA TYR A 9 17.22 9.82 -23.30
C TYR A 9 18.76 9.81 -23.36
N ALA A 10 19.40 8.75 -22.85
CA ALA A 10 20.85 8.59 -22.89
C ALA A 10 21.41 8.44 -24.32
N GLY A 11 20.58 8.02 -25.28
CA GLY A 11 20.91 7.95 -26.70
C GLY A 11 20.45 9.16 -27.50
N ASP A 12 20.21 10.30 -26.85
CA ASP A 12 19.77 11.57 -27.47
C ASP A 12 18.45 11.47 -28.27
N ALA A 13 17.62 10.45 -28.01
CA ALA A 13 16.32 10.26 -28.64
C ALA A 13 15.21 10.98 -27.87
N SER A 14 15.27 12.32 -27.83
CA SER A 14 14.42 13.21 -27.03
C SER A 14 12.92 13.00 -27.23
N ILE A 15 12.47 12.85 -28.48
CA ILE A 15 11.05 12.60 -28.82
C ILE A 15 10.58 11.26 -28.23
N ILE A 16 11.38 10.19 -28.40
CA ILE A 16 11.04 8.87 -27.89
C ILE A 16 11.08 8.85 -26.36
N ALA A 17 12.02 9.57 -25.75
CA ALA A 17 12.06 9.75 -24.30
C ALA A 17 10.78 10.43 -23.79
N SER A 18 10.30 11.51 -24.42
CA SER A 18 9.01 12.15 -24.07
C SER A 18 7.82 11.19 -24.14
N ILE A 19 7.73 10.40 -25.21
CA ILE A 19 6.69 9.38 -25.36
C ILE A 19 6.81 8.33 -24.24
N GLY A 20 8.03 7.90 -23.94
CA GLY A 20 8.33 6.94 -22.88
C GLY A 20 7.98 7.45 -21.48
N LEU A 21 8.11 8.75 -21.20
CA LEU A 21 7.71 9.36 -19.92
C LEU A 21 6.19 9.27 -19.75
N ARG A 22 5.42 9.66 -20.77
CA ARG A 22 3.96 9.50 -20.79
C ARG A 22 3.54 8.04 -20.63
N ALA A 23 4.19 7.12 -21.35
CA ALA A 23 3.93 5.69 -21.25
C ALA A 23 4.33 5.10 -19.89
N THR A 24 5.29 5.71 -19.18
CA THR A 24 5.62 5.33 -17.80
C THR A 24 4.47 5.67 -16.86
N ILE A 25 3.82 6.82 -17.01
CA ILE A 25 2.60 7.16 -16.24
C ILE A 25 1.50 6.12 -16.51
N GLU A 26 1.30 5.73 -17.78
CA GLU A 26 0.32 4.69 -18.12
C GLU A 26 0.65 3.35 -17.47
N ALA A 27 1.93 2.97 -17.42
CA ALA A 27 2.39 1.76 -16.77
C ALA A 27 2.10 1.79 -15.25
N VAL A 28 2.33 2.93 -14.58
CA VAL A 28 1.98 3.12 -13.16
C VAL A 28 0.47 2.95 -12.97
N CYS A 29 -0.35 3.63 -13.79
CA CYS A 29 -1.80 3.50 -13.72
C CYS A 29 -2.26 2.04 -13.98
N ASN A 30 -1.60 1.30 -14.89
CA ASN A 30 -1.93 -0.10 -15.18
C ASN A 30 -1.64 -0.99 -13.97
N HIS A 31 -0.48 -0.80 -13.33
CA HIS A 31 -0.09 -1.55 -12.15
C HIS A 31 -1.06 -1.33 -10.99
N LEU A 32 -1.46 -0.08 -10.76
CA LEU A 32 -2.46 0.29 -9.75
C LEU A 32 -3.91 -0.04 -10.16
N LYS A 33 -4.11 -0.73 -11.30
CA LYS A 33 -5.42 -1.10 -11.84
C LYS A 33 -6.38 0.08 -11.99
N ILE A 34 -5.84 1.28 -12.26
CA ILE A 34 -6.63 2.49 -12.49
C ILE A 34 -7.21 2.44 -13.91
N SER A 35 -8.50 2.15 -13.98
CA SER A 35 -9.28 2.10 -15.23
C SER A 35 -9.66 3.50 -15.71
N GLY A 36 -9.60 3.75 -17.02
CA GLY A 36 -10.09 4.99 -17.60
C GLY A 36 -9.89 5.03 -19.11
N THR A 37 -10.76 5.76 -19.82
CA THR A 37 -10.74 5.84 -21.30
C THR A 37 -9.61 6.68 -21.86
N SER A 38 -8.92 7.46 -21.03
CA SER A 38 -7.79 8.30 -21.42
C SER A 38 -6.81 8.47 -20.26
N LEU A 39 -5.55 8.76 -20.57
CA LEU A 39 -4.53 9.01 -19.54
C LEU A 39 -4.89 10.20 -18.64
N GLU A 40 -5.58 11.21 -19.18
CA GLU A 40 -6.09 12.34 -18.41
C GLU A 40 -7.00 11.88 -17.26
N LYS A 41 -8.04 11.09 -17.57
CA LYS A 41 -8.97 10.56 -16.57
C LYS A 41 -8.27 9.65 -15.56
N ARG A 42 -7.23 8.92 -16.01
CA ARG A 42 -6.48 8.02 -15.13
C ARG A 42 -5.61 8.79 -14.14
N ILE A 43 -4.96 9.88 -14.57
CA ILE A 43 -4.25 10.80 -13.68
C ILE A 43 -5.21 11.44 -12.68
N ASP A 44 -6.42 11.82 -13.12
CA ASP A 44 -7.45 12.33 -12.21
C ASP A 44 -7.87 11.31 -11.14
N LEU A 45 -7.99 10.05 -11.53
CA LEU A 45 -8.33 8.96 -10.61
C LEU A 45 -7.19 8.62 -9.65
N LEU A 46 -5.92 8.68 -10.08
CA LEU A 46 -4.78 8.55 -9.17
C LEU A 46 -4.86 9.57 -8.03
N PHE A 47 -5.22 10.81 -8.33
CA PHE A 47 -5.41 11.84 -7.32
C PHE A 47 -6.63 11.56 -6.44
N LYS A 48 -7.79 11.24 -7.04
CA LYS A 48 -9.02 10.95 -6.29
C LYS A 48 -8.87 9.77 -5.33
N ASN A 49 -8.06 8.78 -5.69
CA ASN A 49 -7.79 7.61 -4.86
C ASN A 49 -6.69 7.86 -3.80
N GLY A 50 -6.16 9.08 -3.70
CA GLY A 50 -5.15 9.44 -2.72
C GLY A 50 -3.73 8.93 -3.03
N SER A 51 -3.51 8.29 -4.20
CA SER A 51 -2.20 7.74 -4.57
C SER A 51 -1.15 8.81 -4.88
N ILE A 52 -1.59 10.03 -5.22
CA ILE A 52 -0.73 11.17 -5.54
C ILE A 52 -1.31 12.47 -4.99
N SER A 53 -0.45 13.48 -4.78
CA SER A 53 -0.91 14.80 -4.35
C SER A 53 -1.54 15.62 -5.49
N SER A 54 -2.23 16.72 -5.12
CA SER A 54 -2.76 17.67 -6.11
C SER A 54 -1.66 18.33 -6.96
N SER A 55 -0.48 18.54 -6.36
CA SER A 55 0.69 19.05 -7.08
C SER A 55 1.21 18.04 -8.10
N ASP A 56 1.26 16.76 -7.74
CA ASP A 56 1.71 15.70 -8.64
C ASP A 56 0.76 15.57 -9.83
N LYS A 57 -0.55 15.57 -9.59
CA LYS A 57 -1.56 15.57 -10.67
C LYS A 57 -1.28 16.63 -11.73
N LYS A 58 -1.02 17.88 -11.31
CA LYS A 58 -0.71 18.97 -12.25
C LYS A 58 0.56 18.69 -13.06
N ARG A 59 1.63 18.23 -12.39
CA ARG A 59 2.91 17.89 -13.02
C ARG A 59 2.78 16.70 -14.01
N LEU A 60 1.99 15.68 -13.67
CA LEU A 60 1.74 14.54 -14.55
C LEU A 60 0.92 14.93 -15.78
N HIS A 61 -0.02 15.88 -15.67
CA HIS A 61 -0.68 16.43 -16.86
C HIS A 61 0.30 17.19 -17.76
N ALA A 62 1.27 17.92 -17.21
CA ALA A 62 2.31 18.56 -18.01
C ALA A 62 3.14 17.54 -18.81
N ILE A 63 3.52 16.41 -18.19
CA ILE A 63 4.22 15.32 -18.89
C ILE A 63 3.33 14.67 -19.95
N ARG A 64 2.04 14.50 -19.67
CA ARG A 64 1.08 14.01 -20.67
C ARG A 64 1.04 14.92 -21.90
N PHE A 65 1.03 16.24 -21.70
CA PHE A 65 1.10 17.20 -22.80
C PHE A 65 2.41 17.07 -23.56
N LEU A 66 3.55 17.10 -22.85
CA LEU A 66 4.88 16.91 -23.44
C LEU A 66 4.97 15.66 -24.32
N GLY A 67 4.46 14.52 -23.82
CA GLY A 67 4.46 13.27 -24.57
C GLY A 67 3.46 13.22 -25.73
N ASN A 68 2.33 13.93 -25.62
CA ASN A 68 1.38 14.06 -26.72
C ASN A 68 1.97 14.89 -27.86
N ASP A 69 2.57 16.04 -27.54
CA ASP A 69 3.18 16.97 -28.50
C ASP A 69 4.34 16.26 -29.22
N ALA A 70 5.17 15.52 -28.48
CA ALA A 70 6.23 14.71 -29.07
C ALA A 70 5.69 13.59 -29.99
N ALA A 71 4.61 12.91 -29.61
CA ALA A 71 4.06 11.77 -30.37
C ALA A 71 3.30 12.19 -31.63
N HIS A 72 2.45 13.21 -31.51
CA HIS A 72 1.49 13.58 -32.55
C HIS A 72 1.98 14.71 -33.43
N GLU A 73 2.78 15.63 -32.87
CA GLU A 73 3.29 16.80 -33.58
C GLU A 73 4.78 16.69 -33.93
N ILE A 74 5.46 15.63 -33.46
CA ILE A 74 6.89 15.39 -33.67
C ILE A 74 7.72 16.58 -33.15
N LEU A 75 7.25 17.22 -32.08
CA LEU A 75 7.94 18.33 -31.45
C LEU A 75 9.03 17.81 -30.53
N GLU A 76 10.27 18.20 -30.82
CA GLU A 76 11.40 17.88 -29.97
C GLU A 76 11.36 18.76 -28.69
N PRO A 77 11.30 18.14 -27.50
CA PRO A 77 11.31 18.87 -26.24
C PRO A 77 12.69 19.46 -25.94
N LYS A 78 12.75 20.51 -25.12
CA LYS A 78 14.04 21.00 -24.62
C LYS A 78 14.62 20.01 -23.62
N GLU A 79 15.95 19.91 -23.59
CA GLU A 79 16.66 19.05 -22.61
C GLU A 79 16.24 19.37 -21.16
N THR A 80 16.05 20.65 -20.84
CA THR A 80 15.60 21.09 -19.51
C THR A 80 14.19 20.60 -19.17
N GLU A 81 13.29 20.55 -20.17
CA GLU A 81 11.92 20.05 -19.97
C GLU A 81 11.94 18.54 -19.73
N LEU A 82 12.75 17.80 -20.50
CA LEU A 82 12.95 16.36 -20.30
C LEU A 82 13.51 16.05 -18.92
N ARG A 83 14.54 16.77 -18.48
CA ARG A 83 15.16 16.55 -17.16
C ARG A 83 14.16 16.74 -16.03
N VAL A 84 13.39 17.83 -16.07
CA VAL A 84 12.32 18.08 -15.08
C VAL A 84 11.25 16.99 -15.14
N ALA A 85 10.88 16.53 -16.34
CA ALA A 85 9.91 15.46 -16.50
C ALA A 85 10.41 14.12 -15.93
N PHE A 86 11.69 13.78 -16.08
CA PHE A 86 12.31 12.62 -15.44
C PHE A 86 12.25 12.72 -13.92
N GLU A 87 12.65 13.85 -13.32
CA GLU A 87 12.59 14.06 -11.87
C GLU A 87 11.17 13.85 -11.31
N ILE A 88 10.16 14.33 -12.04
CA ILE A 88 8.74 14.14 -11.67
C ILE A 88 8.34 12.66 -11.76
N ILE A 89 8.76 11.93 -12.80
CA ILE A 89 8.47 10.49 -12.94
C ILE A 89 9.18 9.67 -11.87
N GLU A 90 10.44 9.99 -11.56
CA GLU A 90 11.19 9.35 -10.48
C GLU A 90 10.52 9.62 -9.13
N HIS A 91 10.07 10.85 -8.89
CA HIS A 91 9.29 11.19 -7.71
C HIS A 91 8.00 10.36 -7.64
N LEU A 92 7.25 10.24 -8.74
CA LEU A 92 6.03 9.42 -8.82
C LEU A 92 6.32 7.95 -8.48
N ILE A 93 7.34 7.34 -9.09
CA ILE A 93 7.71 5.94 -8.84
C ILE A 93 8.13 5.77 -7.38
N ASN A 94 8.90 6.74 -6.85
CA ASN A 94 9.36 6.69 -5.48
C ASN A 94 8.21 6.79 -4.49
N SER A 95 7.28 7.73 -4.66
CA SER A 95 6.15 7.91 -3.76
C SER A 95 5.18 6.74 -3.81
N VAL A 96 4.80 6.29 -5.01
CA VAL A 96 3.77 5.27 -5.19
C VAL A 96 4.25 3.86 -4.82
N PHE A 97 5.53 3.53 -5.04
CA PHE A 97 6.02 2.16 -4.87
C PHE A 97 7.11 2.03 -3.81
N ILE A 98 8.16 2.85 -3.91
CA ILE A 98 9.37 2.65 -3.12
C ILE A 98 9.13 3.04 -1.66
N LEU A 99 8.48 4.18 -1.41
CA LEU A 99 8.16 4.63 -0.07
C LEU A 99 7.15 3.72 0.59
N GLU A 100 6.10 3.28 -0.11
CA GLU A 100 5.13 2.30 0.40
C GLU A 100 5.82 1.00 0.84
N TYR A 101 6.72 0.46 0.00
CA TYR A 101 7.47 -0.74 0.35
C TYR A 101 8.40 -0.53 1.55
N ARG A 102 9.11 0.61 1.62
CA ARG A 102 10.03 0.92 2.71
C ARG A 102 9.31 1.24 4.02
N ALA A 103 8.12 1.84 3.95
CA ALA A 103 7.30 2.20 5.10
C ALA A 103 6.83 0.96 5.89
N LYS A 104 6.71 -0.20 5.25
CA LYS A 104 6.43 -1.49 5.93
C LYS A 104 7.47 -1.87 6.99
N ARG A 105 8.67 -1.28 6.95
CA ARG A 105 9.72 -1.47 7.97
C ARG A 105 9.53 -0.59 9.20
N LEU A 106 8.55 0.30 9.19
CA LEU A 106 8.21 1.20 10.29
C LEU A 106 6.92 0.71 10.96
N ASP A 107 6.75 1.07 12.24
CA ASP A 107 5.48 0.87 12.95
C ASP A 107 4.45 1.90 12.46
N ILE A 108 3.85 1.66 11.29
CA ILE A 108 2.77 2.50 10.74
C ILE A 108 1.43 2.24 11.46
N PRO A 109 0.56 3.26 11.56
CA PRO A 109 -0.81 3.05 12.04
C PRO A 109 -1.53 1.95 11.28
N VAL A 110 -2.42 1.25 11.98
CA VAL A 110 -3.29 0.24 11.39
C VAL A 110 -4.67 0.86 11.26
N ASP A 111 -5.04 1.18 10.03
CA ASP A 111 -6.25 1.94 9.71
C ASP A 111 -7.34 1.04 9.13
N THR A 112 -7.00 -0.19 8.73
CA THR A 112 -7.96 -1.15 8.16
C THR A 112 -8.02 -2.44 8.97
N TYR A 113 -9.20 -3.09 8.94
CA TYR A 113 -9.39 -4.38 9.60
C TYR A 113 -8.49 -5.50 9.02
N ALA A 114 -8.20 -5.45 7.71
CA ALA A 114 -7.32 -6.44 7.08
C ALA A 114 -5.87 -6.33 7.59
N GLU A 115 -5.36 -5.10 7.74
CA GLU A 115 -4.06 -4.86 8.37
C GLU A 115 -4.04 -5.25 9.84
N PHE A 116 -5.15 -5.01 10.55
CA PHE A 116 -5.31 -5.46 11.94
C PHE A 116 -5.23 -6.99 12.05
N LEU A 117 -5.96 -7.72 11.19
CA LEU A 117 -5.97 -9.17 11.24
C LEU A 117 -4.57 -9.76 10.97
N SER A 118 -3.88 -9.24 9.94
CA SER A 118 -2.50 -9.63 9.64
C SER A 118 -1.55 -9.32 10.80
N LEU A 119 -1.70 -8.16 11.47
CA LEU A 119 -0.90 -7.84 12.64
C LEU A 119 -1.16 -8.80 13.81
N VAL A 120 -2.43 -9.14 14.04
CA VAL A 120 -2.81 -10.09 15.11
C VAL A 120 -2.26 -11.48 14.81
N GLU A 121 -2.34 -11.93 13.56
CA GLU A 121 -1.76 -13.20 13.10
C GLU A 121 -0.25 -13.24 13.30
N ASP A 122 0.48 -12.20 12.85
CA ASP A 122 1.92 -12.06 13.05
C ASP A 122 2.30 -12.07 14.54
N CYS A 123 1.54 -11.35 15.37
CA CYS A 123 1.77 -11.30 16.81
C CYS A 123 1.44 -12.63 17.51
N ALA A 124 0.36 -13.29 17.11
CA ALA A 124 -0.05 -14.59 17.64
C ALA A 124 0.98 -15.68 17.29
N GLY A 125 1.48 -15.70 16.05
CA GLY A 125 2.50 -16.65 15.61
C GLY A 125 3.84 -16.49 16.33
N ASN A 126 4.15 -15.31 16.83
CA ASN A 126 5.34 -15.05 17.64
C ASN A 126 5.09 -15.18 19.15
N SER A 127 3.85 -15.40 19.60
CA SER A 127 3.57 -15.63 21.02
C SER A 127 4.10 -16.99 21.45
N THR A 128 4.66 -17.05 22.64
CA THR A 128 5.10 -18.30 23.29
C THR A 128 4.13 -18.73 24.40
N ALA A 129 3.03 -18.00 24.57
CA ALA A 129 2.06 -18.25 25.61
C ALA A 129 1.24 -19.50 25.29
N GLN A 130 1.29 -20.49 26.18
CA GLN A 130 0.45 -21.69 26.12
C GLN A 130 -0.91 -21.50 26.81
N SER A 131 -1.16 -20.31 27.37
CA SER A 131 -2.39 -19.94 28.08
C SER A 131 -3.15 -18.86 27.33
N ALA A 132 -4.46 -18.76 27.55
CA ALA A 132 -5.26 -17.71 26.95
C ALA A 132 -4.81 -16.31 27.41
N GLU A 133 -4.67 -15.42 26.43
CA GLU A 133 -4.15 -14.07 26.61
C GLU A 133 -5.16 -13.02 26.14
N SER A 134 -5.09 -11.83 26.72
CA SER A 134 -5.88 -10.70 26.23
C SER A 134 -5.32 -10.19 24.90
N LEU A 135 -6.17 -9.61 24.05
CA LEU A 135 -5.72 -9.00 22.79
C LEU A 135 -4.58 -7.97 23.00
N PRO A 136 -4.61 -7.09 24.03
CA PRO A 136 -3.48 -6.24 24.37
C PRO A 136 -2.17 -6.97 24.69
N SER A 137 -2.24 -8.16 25.30
CA SER A 137 -1.06 -8.99 25.59
C SER A 137 -0.47 -9.57 24.32
N ILE A 138 -1.31 -10.10 23.44
CA ILE A 138 -0.92 -10.65 22.12
C ILE A 138 -0.23 -9.56 21.29
N LEU A 139 -0.83 -8.36 21.21
CA LEU A 139 -0.29 -7.25 20.43
C LEU A 139 0.95 -6.59 21.06
N GLY A 140 1.10 -6.66 22.38
CA GLY A 140 2.20 -6.05 23.13
C GLY A 140 2.46 -4.59 22.73
N ARG A 141 3.68 -4.29 22.27
CA ARG A 141 4.07 -2.94 21.83
C ARG A 141 3.32 -2.46 20.59
N HIS A 142 2.82 -3.37 19.75
CA HIS A 142 2.15 -3.03 18.50
C HIS A 142 0.74 -2.47 18.72
N ARG A 143 0.20 -2.59 19.94
CA ARG A 143 -1.04 -1.92 20.35
C ARG A 143 -1.03 -0.42 20.06
N ARG A 144 0.13 0.26 20.14
CA ARG A 144 0.24 1.70 19.84
C ARG A 144 -0.11 2.07 18.39
N ARG A 145 -0.14 1.09 17.49
CA ARG A 145 -0.52 1.25 16.08
C ARG A 145 -2.04 1.26 15.89
N LEU A 146 -2.79 0.85 16.91
CA LEU A 146 -4.25 0.76 16.91
C LEU A 146 -4.78 1.90 17.78
N GLY A 147 -5.37 2.90 17.11
CA GLY A 147 -5.90 4.11 17.73
C GLY A 147 -7.32 3.92 18.30
N SER A 148 -8.25 4.77 17.87
CA SER A 148 -9.68 4.70 18.22
C SER A 148 -10.38 3.43 17.74
N GLU A 149 -9.89 2.84 16.64
CA GLU A 149 -10.52 1.73 15.92
C GLU A 149 -10.42 0.39 16.64
N LEU A 150 -9.59 0.28 17.69
CA LEU A 150 -9.30 -0.98 18.37
C LEU A 150 -10.58 -1.72 18.82
N LEU A 151 -11.55 -1.00 19.38
CA LEU A 151 -12.80 -1.59 19.87
C LEU A 151 -13.68 -2.14 18.74
N GLU A 152 -13.74 -1.44 17.60
CA GLU A 152 -14.49 -1.90 16.43
C GLU A 152 -13.83 -3.15 15.84
N PHE A 153 -12.50 -3.13 15.69
CA PHE A 153 -11.74 -4.27 15.19
C PHE A 153 -11.84 -5.48 16.10
N GLU A 154 -11.76 -5.31 17.42
CA GLU A 154 -11.91 -6.40 18.39
C GLU A 154 -13.32 -7.00 18.35
N THR A 155 -14.37 -6.17 18.25
CA THR A 155 -15.76 -6.63 18.12
C THR A 155 -15.95 -7.46 16.85
N ARG A 156 -15.36 -7.01 15.74
CA ARG A 156 -15.40 -7.72 14.46
C ARG A 156 -14.61 -9.02 14.51
N LEU A 157 -13.44 -9.04 15.15
CA LEU A 157 -12.63 -10.23 15.37
C LEU A 157 -13.41 -11.32 16.11
N GLY A 158 -14.04 -10.98 17.23
CA GLY A 158 -14.86 -11.92 17.99
C GLY A 158 -16.03 -12.51 17.18
N SER A 159 -16.65 -11.68 16.32
CA SER A 159 -17.72 -12.12 15.42
C SER A 159 -17.19 -13.12 14.36
N GLN A 160 -16.02 -12.87 13.78
CA GLN A 160 -15.41 -13.77 12.78
C GLN A 160 -14.91 -15.09 13.38
N ILE A 161 -14.36 -15.06 14.60
CA ILE A 161 -13.99 -16.29 15.32
C ILE A 161 -15.25 -17.13 15.59
N THR A 162 -16.34 -16.50 16.02
CA THR A 162 -17.62 -17.20 16.27
C THR A 162 -18.21 -17.79 14.98
N ALA A 163 -18.01 -17.12 13.84
CA ALA A 163 -18.41 -17.61 12.52
C ALA A 163 -17.50 -18.72 11.98
N GLY A 164 -16.35 -18.99 12.61
CA GLY A 164 -15.37 -19.97 12.14
C GLY A 164 -14.52 -19.50 10.96
N GLU A 165 -14.47 -18.19 10.70
CA GLU A 165 -13.66 -17.60 9.62
C GLU A 165 -12.17 -17.47 10.00
N ILE A 166 -11.85 -17.57 11.29
CA ILE A 166 -10.49 -17.43 11.83
C ILE A 166 -10.13 -18.74 12.54
N ALA A 167 -9.10 -19.42 12.04
CA ALA A 167 -8.66 -20.70 12.58
C ALA A 167 -7.59 -20.58 13.68
N PHE A 168 -6.75 -19.55 13.61
CA PHE A 168 -5.58 -19.38 14.48
C PHE A 168 -5.88 -18.79 15.87
N LEU A 169 -7.13 -18.34 16.11
CA LEU A 169 -7.58 -17.79 17.39
C LEU A 169 -8.91 -18.41 17.80
N LYS A 170 -9.03 -18.77 19.08
CA LYS A 170 -10.27 -19.25 19.70
C LYS A 170 -10.68 -18.34 20.85
N LEU A 171 -11.98 -18.09 20.97
CA LEU A 171 -12.55 -17.39 22.12
C LEU A 171 -12.45 -18.29 23.36
N ASP A 172 -11.86 -17.76 24.43
CA ASP A 172 -11.84 -18.41 25.75
C ASP A 172 -12.74 -17.61 26.73
N SER A 173 -12.37 -17.55 28.00
CA SER A 173 -13.12 -16.87 29.05
C SER A 173 -13.07 -15.34 28.96
N VAL A 174 -14.14 -14.70 29.45
CA VAL A 174 -14.17 -13.26 29.73
C VAL A 174 -13.77 -13.05 31.18
N GLN A 175 -12.74 -12.24 31.43
CA GLN A 175 -12.29 -11.90 32.78
C GLN A 175 -12.53 -10.42 33.08
N THR A 176 -12.83 -10.11 34.34
CA THR A 176 -12.98 -8.72 34.80
C THR A 176 -11.62 -8.19 35.25
N ILE A 177 -10.98 -7.36 34.44
CA ILE A 177 -9.71 -6.69 34.75
C ILE A 177 -10.01 -5.21 34.96
N ASP A 178 -9.67 -4.66 36.13
CA ASP A 178 -9.94 -3.26 36.52
C ASP A 178 -11.41 -2.82 36.31
N GLY A 179 -12.36 -3.73 36.58
CA GLY A 179 -13.80 -3.47 36.43
C GLY A 179 -14.31 -3.48 34.99
N LYS A 180 -13.47 -3.82 34.00
CA LYS A 180 -13.85 -4.00 32.59
C LYS A 180 -13.84 -5.47 32.22
N ALA A 181 -14.85 -5.89 31.46
CA ALA A 181 -14.86 -7.21 30.84
C ALA A 181 -13.81 -7.26 29.71
N VAL A 182 -12.85 -8.17 29.81
CA VAL A 182 -11.79 -8.38 28.83
C VAL A 182 -11.92 -9.80 28.30
N GLN A 183 -12.06 -9.93 26.98
CA GLN A 183 -12.08 -11.21 26.30
C GLN A 183 -10.66 -11.78 26.22
N LEU A 184 -10.50 -13.03 26.63
CA LEU A 184 -9.26 -13.78 26.42
C LEU A 184 -9.36 -14.63 25.16
N TYR A 185 -8.23 -14.79 24.49
CA TYR A 185 -8.09 -15.55 23.27
C TYR A 185 -7.01 -16.60 23.45
N LEU A 186 -7.28 -17.81 22.95
CA LEU A 186 -6.30 -18.88 22.87
C LEU A 186 -5.74 -18.93 21.46
N VAL A 187 -4.42 -18.86 21.33
CA VAL A 187 -3.72 -19.00 20.05
C VAL A 187 -3.62 -20.48 19.70
N ASP A 188 -4.07 -20.83 18.50
CA ASP A 188 -3.90 -22.18 17.94
C ASP A 188 -2.65 -22.19 17.04
N HIS A 189 -1.53 -22.62 17.61
CA HIS A 189 -0.25 -22.67 16.90
C HIS A 189 -0.21 -23.71 15.77
N GLU A 190 -1.06 -24.75 15.81
CA GLU A 190 -1.10 -25.74 14.73
C GLU A 190 -1.73 -25.13 13.46
N ALA A 191 -2.77 -24.31 13.62
CA ALA A 191 -3.44 -23.61 12.53
C ALA A 191 -2.60 -22.52 11.85
N LEU A 192 -1.48 -22.11 12.46
CA LEU A 192 -0.53 -21.11 11.91
C LEU A 192 0.58 -21.75 11.08
N THR A 193 0.74 -23.07 11.12
CA THR A 193 1.87 -23.79 10.48
C THR A 193 1.59 -24.33 9.08
N ASP A 194 0.38 -24.13 8.53
CA ASP A 194 -0.08 -24.87 7.36
C ASP A 194 0.40 -24.34 5.98
N ASP A 195 1.46 -23.52 5.94
CA ASP A 195 1.95 -22.95 4.68
C ASP A 195 3.48 -22.82 4.56
N ILE A 196 4.23 -23.89 4.87
CA ILE A 196 5.54 -24.12 4.21
C ILE A 196 5.81 -25.62 3.99
N PRO A 197 5.48 -26.21 2.83
CA PRO A 197 6.28 -27.28 2.28
C PRO A 197 7.52 -26.66 1.61
N PHE A 198 8.69 -27.15 2.04
CA PHE A 198 10.02 -26.87 1.47
C PHE A 198 10.07 -26.86 -0.06
#